data_AF-A0A8J2BFR7-F1
#
_entry.id   AF-A0A8J2BFR7-F1
#
_cell.length_a   1.000
_cell.length_b   1.000
_cell.length_c   1.000
_cell.angle_alpha   90.00
_cell.angle_beta   90.00
_cell.angle_gamma   90.00
#
_symmetry.space_group_name_H-M   'P 1'
#
loop_
_entity.id
_entity.type
_entity.pdbx_description
1 polymer ?
#
loop_
_entity_poly.entity_id
_entity_poly.type
_entity_poly.pdbx_seq_one_letter_code
_entity_poly.pdbx_strand_id
1 'polypeptide(L)'
;MRTFIRAAGVAYATVRFAAASMNCDDEFEPYCMKDLPQGYTNLDLGKCFRNIPADKRSEGCNKWVTFHEQCKEEFAGERCMGSAWTPDAEICVKSWTPRNEITAPCGEMLPPEEKNEEAELSPAAKKRKEERRKIREEAAARMRDEQSGGSKKTKKKKGSKKKKSKKTDKSEL
;
A
#
# COMPACT_ATOMS: atom_id res chain seq x y z
N MET A 1 -20.27 52.55 5.00
CA MET A 1 -20.14 51.09 5.22
C MET A 1 -19.07 50.57 4.27
N ARG A 2 -17.90 50.16 4.78
CA ARG A 2 -16.80 49.62 3.97
C ARG A 2 -16.71 48.12 4.21
N THR A 3 -17.04 47.33 3.18
CA THR A 3 -16.95 45.88 3.17
C THR A 3 -15.52 45.44 2.87
N PHE A 4 -14.86 44.82 3.84
CA PHE A 4 -13.58 44.14 3.64
C PHE A 4 -13.85 42.69 3.20
N ILE A 5 -13.62 42.40 1.92
CA ILE A 5 -13.64 41.04 1.39
C ILE A 5 -12.27 40.41 1.70
N ARG A 6 -12.21 39.55 2.72
CA ARG A 6 -11.03 38.72 3.00
C ARG A 6 -10.99 37.57 1.99
N ALA A 7 -10.10 37.66 1.01
CA ALA A 7 -9.78 36.55 0.13
C ALA A 7 -9.00 35.48 0.91
N ALA A 8 -9.62 34.34 1.18
CA ALA A 8 -8.96 33.15 1.70
C ALA A 8 -8.25 32.45 0.54
N GLY A 9 -6.93 32.62 0.43
CA GLY A 9 -6.10 31.88 -0.50
C GLY A 9 -5.99 30.42 -0.04
N VAL A 10 -6.58 29.50 -0.81
CA VAL A 10 -6.38 28.06 -0.65
C VAL A 10 -5.01 27.72 -1.19
N ALA A 11 -4.03 27.54 -0.30
CA ALA A 11 -2.72 27.02 -0.66
C ALA A 11 -2.85 25.53 -0.97
N TYR A 12 -2.85 25.17 -2.26
CA TYR A 12 -2.72 23.79 -2.69
C TYR A 12 -1.29 23.33 -2.40
N ALA A 13 -1.11 22.57 -1.31
CA ALA A 13 0.10 21.83 -1.07
C ALA A 13 0.22 20.76 -2.17
N THR A 14 1.09 21.00 -3.15
CA THR A 14 1.49 20.00 -4.12
C THR A 14 2.26 18.92 -3.36
N VAL A 15 1.57 17.81 -3.08
CA VAL A 15 2.22 16.59 -2.60
C VAL A 15 3.12 16.12 -3.75
N ARG A 16 4.41 16.43 -3.64
CA ARG A 16 5.42 15.76 -4.47
C ARG A 16 5.39 14.29 -4.06
N PHE A 17 4.75 13.46 -4.87
CA PHE A 17 5.01 12.03 -4.86
C PHE A 17 6.48 11.89 -5.23
N ALA A 18 7.32 11.59 -4.25
CA ALA A 18 8.63 11.02 -4.50
C ALA A 18 8.35 9.64 -5.11
N ALA A 19 8.22 9.58 -6.44
CA ALA A 19 8.46 8.34 -7.14
C ALA A 19 9.85 7.90 -6.69
N ALA A 20 9.96 6.69 -6.15
CA ALA A 20 11.25 6.11 -5.81
C ALA A 20 12.03 6.01 -7.12
N SER A 21 12.81 7.04 -7.43
CA SER A 21 13.75 7.03 -8.54
C SER A 21 14.61 5.80 -8.34
N MET A 22 14.67 4.93 -9.35
CA MET A 22 15.62 3.83 -9.33
C MET A 22 17.01 4.41 -9.05
N ASN A 23 17.83 3.75 -8.24
CA ASN A 23 19.16 4.27 -7.87
C ASN A 23 20.11 4.49 -9.07
N CYS A 24 19.70 4.08 -10.27
CA CYS A 24 20.40 4.24 -11.54
C CYS A 24 19.57 5.00 -12.60
N ASP A 25 18.55 5.78 -12.22
CA ASP A 25 17.61 6.38 -13.19
C ASP A 25 18.31 7.37 -14.15
N ASP A 26 19.23 8.19 -13.60
CA ASP A 26 19.99 9.18 -14.36
C ASP A 26 20.94 8.53 -15.40
N GLU A 27 21.42 7.32 -15.14
CA GLU A 27 22.30 6.55 -16.02
C GLU A 27 21.53 5.56 -16.90
N PHE A 28 20.32 5.20 -16.51
CA PHE A 28 19.50 4.24 -17.24
C PHE A 28 19.07 4.78 -18.61
N GLU A 29 18.57 6.02 -18.67
CA GLU A 29 18.10 6.61 -19.91
C GLU A 29 19.19 6.77 -20.98
N PRO A 30 20.38 7.34 -20.69
CA PRO A 30 21.40 7.55 -21.72
C PRO A 30 22.09 6.26 -22.20
N TYR A 31 22.22 5.23 -21.35
CA TYR A 31 23.00 4.03 -21.66
C TYR A 31 22.14 2.79 -21.94
N CYS A 32 20.95 2.68 -21.36
CA CYS A 32 20.15 1.45 -21.46
C CYS A 32 18.94 1.55 -22.37
N MET A 33 18.25 2.70 -22.41
CA MET A 33 17.02 2.80 -23.20
C MET A 33 17.21 2.51 -24.70
N LYS A 34 18.41 2.78 -25.25
CA LYS A 34 18.70 2.57 -26.67
C LYS A 34 18.95 1.10 -27.03
N ASP A 35 19.50 0.33 -26.10
CA ASP A 35 19.92 -1.06 -26.34
C ASP A 35 18.89 -2.07 -25.86
N LEU A 36 17.87 -1.62 -25.11
CA LEU A 36 16.79 -2.47 -24.62
C LEU A 36 15.76 -2.74 -25.73
N PRO A 37 15.40 -4.02 -25.96
CA PRO A 37 14.33 -4.35 -26.89
C PRO A 37 12.96 -3.85 -26.38
N GLN A 38 12.00 -3.66 -27.29
CA GLN A 38 10.62 -3.40 -26.90
C GLN A 38 10.07 -4.57 -26.09
N GLY A 39 9.56 -4.30 -24.88
CA GLY A 39 9.09 -5.34 -23.97
C GLY A 39 10.23 -6.06 -23.22
N TYR A 40 11.33 -5.35 -22.96
CA TYR A 40 12.47 -5.86 -22.19
C TYR A 40 12.06 -6.52 -20.87
N THR A 41 12.85 -7.51 -20.46
CA THR A 41 12.65 -8.21 -19.18
C THR A 41 13.60 -7.67 -18.11
N ASN A 42 13.33 -8.03 -16.85
CA ASN A 42 14.22 -7.78 -15.71
C ASN A 42 15.65 -8.30 -15.92
N LEU A 43 15.81 -9.38 -16.70
CA LEU A 43 17.13 -9.91 -17.06
C LEU A 43 17.88 -9.01 -18.03
N ASP A 44 17.17 -8.37 -18.97
CA ASP A 44 17.76 -7.48 -19.96
C ASP A 44 18.20 -6.16 -19.33
N LEU A 45 17.40 -5.65 -18.39
CA LEU A 45 17.78 -4.57 -17.47
C LEU A 45 19.11 -4.88 -16.78
N GLY A 46 19.20 -6.05 -16.14
CA GLY A 46 20.40 -6.47 -15.43
C GLY A 46 21.64 -6.64 -16.30
N LYS A 47 21.47 -7.04 -17.56
CA LYS A 47 22.59 -7.06 -18.53
C LYS A 47 23.02 -5.64 -18.88
N CYS A 48 22.06 -4.74 -19.10
CA CYS A 48 22.40 -3.38 -19.44
C CYS A 48 23.18 -2.69 -18.31
N PHE A 49 22.69 -2.76 -17.08
CA PHE A 49 23.37 -2.13 -15.94
C PHE A 49 24.80 -2.64 -15.70
N ARG A 50 25.09 -3.89 -16.07
CA ARG A 50 26.45 -4.45 -16.04
C ARG A 50 27.34 -3.91 -17.15
N ASN A 51 26.77 -3.62 -18.30
CA ASN A 51 27.48 -3.09 -19.45
C ASN A 51 27.80 -1.59 -19.30
N ILE A 52 27.14 -0.88 -18.37
CA ILE A 52 27.51 0.51 -18.06
C ILE A 52 28.88 0.50 -17.37
N PRO A 53 29.89 1.19 -17.93
CA PRO A 53 31.22 1.21 -17.35
C PRO A 53 31.18 1.94 -15.99
N ALA A 54 31.96 1.44 -15.03
CA ALA A 54 31.86 1.84 -13.62
C ALA A 54 32.21 3.32 -13.37
N ASP A 55 33.02 3.94 -14.25
CA ASP A 55 33.37 5.36 -14.24
C ASP A 55 32.20 6.28 -14.65
N LYS A 56 31.17 5.72 -15.31
CA LYS A 56 29.97 6.44 -15.74
C LYS A 56 28.78 6.25 -14.82
N ARG A 57 28.89 5.36 -13.82
CA ARG A 57 27.85 5.11 -12.82
C ARG A 57 28.09 5.98 -11.59
N SER A 58 27.03 6.60 -11.08
CA SER A 58 27.06 7.18 -9.74
C SER A 58 27.43 6.11 -8.70
N GLU A 59 27.95 6.55 -7.56
CA GLU A 59 28.26 5.66 -6.45
C GLU A 59 27.00 4.91 -5.96
N GLY A 60 25.85 5.58 -5.98
CA GLY A 60 24.55 4.99 -5.67
C GLY A 60 24.19 3.85 -6.62
N CYS A 61 24.31 4.09 -7.93
CA CYS A 61 24.06 3.07 -8.94
C CYS A 61 25.05 1.89 -8.81
N ASN A 62 26.33 2.14 -8.57
CA ASN A 62 27.31 1.07 -8.38
C ASN A 62 26.98 0.17 -7.18
N LYS A 63 26.60 0.76 -6.04
CA LYS A 63 26.15 0.01 -4.86
C LYS A 63 24.90 -0.81 -5.17
N TRP A 64 23.95 -0.22 -5.90
CA TRP A 64 22.72 -0.89 -6.30
C TRP A 64 22.96 -2.09 -7.23
N VAL A 65 23.77 -1.92 -8.27
CA VAL A 65 24.12 -3.03 -9.18
C VAL A 65 24.85 -4.13 -8.41
N THR A 66 25.79 -3.78 -7.54
CA THR A 66 26.53 -4.75 -6.72
C THR A 66 25.59 -5.52 -5.79
N PHE A 67 24.66 -4.83 -5.13
CA PHE A 67 23.62 -5.46 -4.32
C PHE A 67 22.79 -6.44 -5.15
N HIS A 68 22.37 -6.04 -6.34
CA HIS A 68 21.57 -6.92 -7.21
C HIS A 68 22.34 -8.15 -7.69
N GLU A 69 23.64 -8.03 -7.93
CA GLU A 69 24.48 -9.15 -8.32
C GLU A 69 24.74 -10.14 -7.18
N GLN A 70 24.98 -9.63 -5.97
CA GLN A 70 25.22 -10.46 -4.79
C GLN A 70 23.94 -11.16 -4.31
N CYS A 71 22.79 -10.50 -4.44
CA CYS A 71 21.48 -11.03 -4.05
C CYS A 71 20.72 -11.70 -5.21
N LYS A 72 21.38 -11.98 -6.36
CA LYS A 72 20.73 -12.51 -7.56
C LYS A 72 19.95 -13.81 -7.33
N GLU A 73 20.42 -14.65 -6.41
CA GLU A 73 19.80 -15.94 -6.07
C GLU A 73 18.48 -15.74 -5.32
N GLU A 74 18.41 -14.74 -4.43
CA GLU A 74 17.18 -14.41 -3.70
C GLU A 74 16.11 -13.84 -4.65
N PHE A 75 16.52 -13.03 -5.63
CA PHE A 75 15.57 -12.46 -6.59
C PHE A 75 15.08 -13.46 -7.62
N ALA A 76 15.92 -14.43 -8.00
CA ALA A 76 15.55 -15.50 -8.92
C ALA A 76 14.63 -16.55 -8.27
N GLY A 77 14.61 -16.61 -6.94
CA GLY A 77 13.73 -17.51 -6.20
C GLY A 77 12.25 -17.10 -6.21
N GLU A 78 11.41 -18.02 -5.74
CA GLU A 78 9.96 -17.79 -5.64
C GLU A 78 9.60 -16.68 -4.64
N ARG A 79 10.44 -16.43 -3.64
CA ARG A 79 10.18 -15.49 -2.54
C ARG A 79 10.00 -14.05 -3.04
N CYS A 80 10.88 -13.63 -3.93
CA CYS A 80 10.85 -12.30 -4.50
C CYS A 80 10.14 -12.24 -5.86
N MET A 81 9.44 -13.31 -6.26
CA MET A 81 8.59 -13.36 -7.46
C MET A 81 9.30 -12.90 -8.75
N GLY A 82 10.61 -13.13 -8.87
CA GLY A 82 11.37 -12.68 -10.05
C GLY A 82 11.54 -11.16 -10.16
N SER A 83 11.42 -10.41 -9.05
CA SER A 83 11.60 -8.95 -8.99
C SER A 83 13.05 -8.48 -9.17
N ALA A 84 13.94 -9.31 -9.73
CA ALA A 84 15.32 -8.93 -10.00
C ALA A 84 15.38 -7.60 -10.76
N TRP A 85 16.29 -6.71 -10.36
CA TRP A 85 16.51 -5.40 -11.00
C TRP A 85 15.33 -4.42 -10.95
N THR A 86 14.36 -4.65 -10.07
CA THR A 86 13.29 -3.69 -9.77
C THR A 86 13.51 -3.05 -8.39
N PRO A 87 12.89 -1.88 -8.10
CA PRO A 87 12.92 -1.28 -6.77
C PRO A 87 12.37 -2.22 -5.68
N ASP A 88 11.39 -3.05 -6.05
CA ASP A 88 10.72 -3.97 -5.13
C ASP A 88 11.62 -5.11 -4.68
N ALA A 89 12.65 -5.46 -5.44
CA ALA A 89 13.60 -6.50 -5.03
C ALA A 89 14.32 -6.11 -3.74
N GLU A 90 14.74 -4.85 -3.59
CA GLU A 90 15.36 -4.42 -2.34
C GLU A 90 14.41 -4.56 -1.15
N ILE A 91 13.14 -4.18 -1.36
CA ILE A 91 12.10 -4.26 -0.32
C ILE A 91 11.87 -5.73 0.03
N CYS A 92 11.80 -6.62 -0.96
CA CYS A 92 11.61 -8.04 -0.74
C CYS A 92 12.73 -8.62 0.13
N VAL A 93 13.99 -8.35 -0.21
CA VAL A 93 15.13 -8.90 0.53
C VAL A 93 15.28 -8.24 1.90
N LYS A 94 15.04 -6.93 2.02
CA LYS A 94 15.17 -6.21 3.30
C LYS A 94 14.04 -6.50 4.30
N SER A 95 12.82 -6.74 3.81
CA SER A 95 11.62 -6.75 4.67
C SER A 95 10.77 -8.01 4.60
N TRP A 96 10.80 -8.76 3.50
CA TRP A 96 9.95 -9.94 3.33
C TRP A 96 10.71 -11.25 3.50
N THR A 97 12.04 -11.21 3.32
CA THR A 97 12.89 -12.39 3.45
C THR A 97 13.50 -12.43 4.84
N PRO A 98 13.27 -13.51 5.61
CA PRO A 98 13.85 -13.61 6.95
C PRO A 98 15.36 -13.82 6.83
N ARG A 99 16.14 -13.14 7.68
CA ARG A 99 17.59 -13.00 7.50
C ARG A 99 18.38 -14.32 7.55
N ASN A 100 17.83 -15.33 8.22
CA ASN A 100 18.35 -16.69 8.29
C ASN A 100 18.23 -17.48 6.98
N GLU A 101 17.39 -17.03 6.04
CA GLU A 101 17.18 -17.66 4.74
C GLU A 101 17.89 -16.93 3.60
N ILE A 102 18.57 -15.82 3.89
CA ILE A 102 19.34 -15.03 2.94
C ILE A 102 20.74 -15.62 2.81
N THR A 103 21.18 -15.81 1.57
CA THR A 103 22.56 -16.20 1.24
C THR A 103 23.59 -15.27 1.88
N ALA A 104 24.70 -15.83 2.39
CA ALA A 104 25.78 -15.09 3.04
C ALA A 104 26.21 -13.78 2.32
N PRO A 105 26.51 -13.79 0.99
CA PRO A 105 26.91 -12.56 0.30
C PRO A 105 25.83 -11.47 0.30
N CYS A 106 24.57 -11.86 0.13
CA CYS A 106 23.45 -10.92 0.19
C CYS A 106 23.21 -10.41 1.62
N GLY A 107 23.38 -11.31 2.60
CA GLY A 107 23.27 -11.02 4.02
C GLY A 107 24.31 -10.04 4.54
N GLU A 108 25.48 -9.91 3.91
CA GLU A 108 26.52 -8.94 4.31
C GLU A 108 26.20 -7.51 3.86
N MET A 109 25.47 -7.35 2.76
CA MET A 109 25.12 -6.02 2.21
C MET A 109 23.95 -5.35 2.92
N LEU A 110 23.12 -6.15 3.57
CA LEU A 110 21.96 -5.64 4.28
C LEU A 110 22.39 -5.08 5.64
N PRO A 111 21.81 -3.95 6.09
CA PRO A 111 22.13 -3.41 7.39
C PRO A 111 21.93 -4.46 8.48
N PRO A 112 22.77 -4.45 9.53
CA PRO A 112 22.60 -5.35 10.66
C PRO A 112 21.21 -5.16 11.23
N GLU A 113 20.54 -6.26 11.57
CA GLU A 113 19.25 -6.17 12.25
C GLU A 113 19.49 -5.47 13.59
N GLU A 114 19.02 -4.22 13.70
CA GLU A 114 18.82 -3.61 15.00
C GLU A 114 17.83 -4.51 15.72
N LYS A 115 18.31 -5.21 16.75
CA LYS A 115 17.46 -5.91 17.71
C LYS A 115 16.51 -4.85 18.25
N ASN A 116 15.30 -4.84 17.72
CA ASN A 116 14.25 -3.96 18.18
C ASN A 116 13.91 -4.46 19.57
N GLU A 117 14.57 -3.89 20.59
CA GLU A 117 14.12 -4.01 21.97
C GLU A 117 12.68 -3.55 21.94
N GLU A 118 11.79 -4.53 22.07
CA GLU A 118 10.36 -4.41 21.92
C GLU A 118 9.90 -3.18 22.68
N ALA A 119 9.70 -2.08 21.96
CA ALA A 119 9.40 -0.80 22.59
C ALA A 119 8.06 -0.99 23.31
N GLU A 120 8.12 -1.19 24.62
CA GLU A 120 6.96 -1.49 25.43
C GLU A 120 5.95 -0.37 25.19
N LEU A 121 4.84 -0.72 24.53
CA LEU A 121 3.77 0.22 24.24
C LEU A 121 3.40 0.91 25.56
N SER A 122 3.46 2.24 25.55
CA SER A 122 3.08 3.02 26.73
C SER A 122 1.69 2.59 27.22
N PRO A 123 1.38 2.69 28.52
CA PRO A 123 0.09 2.29 29.06
C PRO A 123 -1.09 2.99 28.37
N ALA A 124 -0.88 4.22 27.87
CA ALA A 124 -1.85 4.94 27.05
C ALA A 124 -2.06 4.30 25.66
N ALA A 125 -0.98 3.84 25.00
CA ALA A 125 -1.06 3.15 23.73
C ALA A 125 -1.74 1.77 23.85
N LYS A 126 -1.49 1.03 24.96
CA LYS A 126 -2.17 -0.23 25.28
C LYS A 126 -3.69 -0.01 25.44
N LYS A 127 -4.12 1.03 26.18
CA LYS A 127 -5.54 1.40 26.32
C LYS A 127 -6.21 1.77 24.98
N ARG A 128 -5.54 2.60 24.17
CA ARG A 128 -6.07 3.00 22.85
C ARG A 128 -6.22 1.81 21.89
N LYS A 129 -5.34 0.81 21.99
CA LYS A 129 -5.42 -0.43 21.21
C LYS A 129 -6.61 -1.28 21.64
N GLU A 130 -6.87 -1.40 22.94
CA GLU A 130 -8.00 -2.15 23.48
C GLU A 130 -9.34 -1.50 23.09
N GLU A 131 -9.44 -0.18 23.19
CA GLU A 131 -10.63 0.57 22.76
C GLU A 131 -10.92 0.37 21.26
N ARG A 132 -9.89 0.48 20.41
CA ARG A 132 -10.01 0.19 18.98
C ARG A 132 -10.45 -1.25 18.71
N ARG A 133 -9.98 -2.21 19.52
CA ARG A 133 -10.39 -3.62 19.40
C ARG A 133 -11.88 -3.77 19.72
N LYS A 134 -12.35 -3.19 20.83
CA LYS A 134 -13.77 -3.22 21.24
C LYS A 134 -14.69 -2.62 20.19
N ILE A 135 -14.32 -1.46 19.62
CA ILE A 135 -15.11 -0.82 18.55
C ILE A 135 -15.21 -1.73 17.32
N ARG A 136 -14.12 -2.39 16.92
CA ARG A 136 -14.13 -3.33 15.79
C ARG A 136 -14.97 -4.57 16.05
N GLU A 137 -14.90 -5.11 17.27
CA GLU A 137 -15.71 -6.26 17.69
C GLU A 137 -17.21 -5.91 17.70
N GLU A 138 -17.57 -4.73 18.22
CA GLU A 138 -18.97 -4.28 18.23
C GLU A 138 -19.50 -4.03 16.80
N ALA A 139 -18.70 -3.39 15.94
CA ALA A 139 -19.08 -3.19 14.54
C ALA A 139 -19.24 -4.54 13.80
N ALA A 140 -18.36 -5.51 14.05
CA ALA A 140 -18.45 -6.84 13.46
C ALA A 140 -19.69 -7.60 13.96
N ALA A 141 -20.06 -7.45 15.23
CA ALA A 141 -21.29 -8.04 15.77
C ALA A 141 -22.54 -7.46 15.10
N ARG A 142 -22.62 -6.13 14.97
CA ARG A 142 -23.74 -5.46 14.26
C ARG A 142 -23.87 -5.92 12.81
N MET A 143 -22.75 -6.04 12.09
CA MET A 143 -22.75 -6.55 10.71
C MET A 143 -23.22 -8.01 10.62
N ARG A 144 -22.87 -8.86 11.59
CA ARG A 144 -23.36 -10.25 11.66
C ARG A 144 -24.85 -10.32 11.97
N ASP A 145 -25.36 -9.44 12.82
CA ASP A 145 -26.79 -9.36 13.15
C ASP A 145 -27.62 -8.88 11.95
N GLU A 146 -27.11 -7.90 11.20
CA GLU A 146 -27.76 -7.44 9.96
C GLU A 146 -27.73 -8.51 8.86
N GLN A 147 -26.62 -9.25 8.74
CA GLN A 147 -26.48 -10.32 7.74
C GLN A 147 -27.32 -11.57 8.08
N SER A 148 -27.51 -11.88 9.37
CA SER A 148 -28.35 -13.00 9.83
C SER A 148 -29.84 -12.64 9.94
N GLY A 149 -30.17 -11.37 10.16
CA GLY A 149 -31.55 -10.85 10.26
C GLY A 149 -32.26 -10.65 8.92
N GLY A 150 -31.52 -10.58 7.80
CA GLY A 150 -32.06 -10.32 6.46
C GLY A 150 -32.90 -11.44 5.82
N SER A 151 -32.94 -12.65 6.40
CA SER A 151 -33.61 -13.81 5.76
C SER A 151 -35.03 -14.15 6.26
N LYS A 152 -35.60 -13.42 7.24
CA LYS A 152 -36.82 -13.91 7.94
C LYS A 152 -38.06 -13.02 8.02
N LYS A 153 -38.20 -11.90 7.30
CA LYS A 153 -39.46 -11.12 7.32
C LYS A 153 -39.96 -10.62 5.97
N THR A 154 -40.27 -11.53 5.05
CA THR A 154 -41.19 -11.25 3.92
C THR A 154 -42.08 -12.45 3.62
N LYS A 155 -42.96 -12.84 4.55
CA LYS A 155 -44.14 -13.65 4.20
C LYS A 155 -45.33 -13.37 5.11
N LYS A 156 -46.43 -12.98 4.46
CA LYS A 156 -47.84 -13.02 4.91
C LYS A 156 -48.35 -11.89 5.85
N LYS A 157 -48.97 -10.87 5.24
CA LYS A 157 -50.40 -10.55 5.47
C LYS A 157 -50.97 -9.86 4.22
N LYS A 158 -51.55 -10.68 3.35
CA LYS A 158 -52.37 -10.29 2.20
C LYS A 158 -53.82 -10.60 2.58
N GLY A 159 -54.72 -9.61 2.53
CA GLY A 159 -56.17 -9.75 2.73
C GLY A 159 -56.69 -8.75 3.79
N SER A 160 -57.69 -7.90 3.56
CA SER A 160 -58.53 -7.67 2.39
C SER A 160 -59.08 -6.25 2.37
N LYS A 161 -59.05 -5.65 1.18
CA LYS A 161 -59.85 -4.51 0.68
C LYS A 161 -61.35 -4.67 1.02
N LYS A 162 -62.02 -3.62 1.52
CA LYS A 162 -63.13 -2.91 0.83
C LYS A 162 -63.83 -1.85 1.70
N LYS A 163 -63.86 -0.62 1.16
CA LYS A 163 -65.02 0.28 0.89
C LYS A 163 -66.11 0.39 2.00
N LYS A 164 -66.65 1.58 2.33
CA LYS A 164 -67.11 2.67 1.44
C LYS A 164 -67.65 3.84 2.31
N SER A 165 -67.41 5.10 1.87
CA SER A 165 -68.30 6.30 1.87
C SER A 165 -69.25 6.55 3.06
N LYS A 166 -69.43 7.77 3.59
CA LYS A 166 -70.11 8.94 2.96
C LYS A 166 -70.24 10.03 4.07
N LYS A 167 -69.78 11.28 3.89
CA LYS A 167 -70.60 12.53 3.75
C LYS A 167 -71.77 12.62 4.79
N THR A 168 -71.98 13.65 5.61
CA THR A 168 -72.10 15.11 5.32
C THR A 168 -72.33 15.88 6.65
N ASP A 169 -72.01 17.18 6.63
CA ASP A 169 -72.42 18.35 7.44
C ASP A 169 -73.43 18.34 8.62
N LYS A 170 -73.19 19.34 9.49
CA LYS A 170 -74.12 20.36 10.08
C LYS A 170 -74.54 20.27 11.57
N SER A 171 -74.01 21.25 12.32
CA SER A 171 -74.66 22.26 13.19
C SER A 171 -75.47 21.92 14.44
N GLU A 172 -75.27 22.82 15.43
CA GLU A 172 -76.09 23.20 16.61
C GLU A 172 -75.93 22.40 17.90
N LEU A 173 -75.23 23.00 18.87
CA LEU A 173 -75.82 23.58 20.08
C LEU A 173 -74.85 24.57 20.74
#